data_AF-A0A1G8DTC7-F1
#
_entry.id   AF-A0A1G8DTC7-F1
#
_cell.length_a   1.000
_cell.length_b   1.000
_cell.length_c   1.000
_cell.angle_alpha   90.00
_cell.angle_beta   90.00
_cell.angle_gamma   90.00
#
_symmetry.space_group_name_H-M   'P 1'
#
loop_
_entity.id
_entity.type
_entity.pdbx_description
1 polymer ?
#
loop_
_entity_poly.entity_id
_entity_poly.type
_entity_poly.pdbx_seq_one_letter_code
_entity_poly.pdbx_strand_id
1 'polypeptide(L)'
;MEADKTSDQQVFYVGLCMAGAVSAGAYTAGVIDYLLQALAEWDKHRSEPGVPSHKVQIPVMGGASAGGMTSIMAASSLNNPITHIDKPSGDLLAEHPENKLYHSWVDLIQADMFTKMLDTSDIKSSGVISALNSDFINDVAKRVVTADPKQWQPLPTYIKPGLKIFTTLTNLQGYAYNVPFNSSSSQRTKYNMRIHNDYACFELTENAIAGHNNGWMPLDLKNNINTDIAADAAMATGAFPVGLQSRIVKRDAQYVNNNPWLSNYLTNAPIDAGGYQTLNVDGGMINNEPFDKVRSVLDDLTAQPSVDYNNFNKFVSTVLMIEPFPTQPPKPISQSRAILNVIGLTLSSMLSQMRSKAVNIKDAMDDDCAGQYLITPSRRVDTPDGKSTDLTGEQAIACGALSGFSGFLNKEFRVHDFFLGRHNCKIFLRDYFTIPAKALTTNPIFKDGYANADLARFKSTQNDSYQIIPVFEQDIKFPDIKFSSGTNWPTLKEKDIDRFSSGLKDRIQTIMLNVADLGWLTKSLLWIGAKVILNRMVTNKIMVVIKEELKTWKLLP
;
A
#
# COMPACT_ATOMS: atom_id res chain seq x y z
N MET A 1 9.58 24.58 41.54
CA MET A 1 9.36 24.04 40.19
C MET A 1 7.99 24.52 39.75
N GLU A 2 7.97 25.72 39.18
CA GLU A 2 6.79 26.20 38.47
C GLU A 2 6.66 25.39 37.19
N ALA A 3 5.48 24.80 37.00
CA ALA A 3 5.12 24.14 35.76
C ALA A 3 5.06 25.21 34.67
N ASP A 4 5.95 25.08 33.69
CA ASP A 4 6.00 25.94 32.51
C ASP A 4 4.73 25.69 31.68
N LYS A 5 3.70 26.52 31.92
CA LYS A 5 2.48 26.63 31.11
C LYS A 5 2.73 27.48 29.87
N THR A 6 3.81 27.20 29.14
CA THR A 6 4.08 27.84 27.84
C THR A 6 3.46 27.00 26.73
N SER A 7 2.27 27.43 26.28
CA SER A 7 1.72 27.15 24.95
C SER A 7 1.70 25.67 24.51
N ASP A 8 0.61 24.95 24.83
CA ASP A 8 0.23 23.75 24.09
C ASP A 8 -0.09 24.16 22.64
N GLN A 9 0.94 24.27 21.79
CA GLN A 9 0.72 24.34 20.34
C GLN A 9 -0.09 23.11 19.94
N GLN A 10 -1.32 23.33 19.52
CA GLN A 10 -2.23 22.26 19.13
C GLN A 10 -1.65 21.54 17.90
N VAL A 11 -1.45 20.23 18.03
CA VAL A 11 -0.89 19.34 17.00
C VAL A 11 -2.01 18.87 16.08
N PHE A 12 -1.77 18.91 14.76
CA PHE A 12 -2.63 18.29 13.76
C PHE A 12 -2.17 16.87 13.45
N TYR A 13 -3.08 15.89 13.48
CA TYR A 13 -2.74 14.48 13.24
C TYR A 13 -3.11 14.00 11.84
N VAL A 14 -2.17 13.35 11.15
CA VAL A 14 -2.40 12.77 9.82
C VAL A 14 -2.21 11.27 9.87
N GLY A 15 -3.29 10.51 9.75
CA GLY A 15 -3.22 9.05 9.64
C GLY A 15 -3.02 8.64 8.18
N LEU A 16 -1.98 7.85 7.89
CA LEU A 16 -1.69 7.40 6.52
C LEU A 16 -2.39 6.07 6.24
N CYS A 17 -3.30 6.08 5.25
CA CYS A 17 -3.93 4.89 4.69
C CYS A 17 -3.36 4.60 3.30
N MET A 18 -2.67 3.48 3.11
CA MET A 18 -2.09 3.12 1.82
C MET A 18 -2.80 1.91 1.23
N ALA A 19 -3.42 2.08 0.07
CA ALA A 19 -4.15 1.02 -0.60
C ALA A 19 -3.21 0.00 -1.28
N GLY A 20 -3.75 -1.18 -1.57
CA GLY A 20 -3.03 -2.22 -2.29
C GLY A 20 -2.94 -1.95 -3.80
N ALA A 21 -1.75 -2.19 -4.38
CA ALA A 21 -1.51 -1.89 -5.80
C ALA A 21 -0.38 -2.72 -6.47
N VAL A 22 -0.05 -3.90 -5.93
CA VAL A 22 0.99 -4.80 -6.49
C VAL A 22 2.29 -4.04 -6.81
N SER A 23 2.74 -3.96 -8.07
CA SER A 23 4.00 -3.29 -8.43
C SER A 23 3.89 -1.76 -8.49
N ALA A 24 2.68 -1.20 -8.51
CA ALA A 24 2.46 0.24 -8.32
C ALA A 24 2.73 0.71 -6.89
N GLY A 25 3.20 -0.17 -6.00
CA GLY A 25 3.90 0.23 -4.77
C GLY A 25 5.04 1.21 -5.02
N ALA A 26 5.65 1.22 -6.21
CA ALA A 26 6.60 2.24 -6.63
C ALA A 26 6.02 3.66 -6.59
N TYR A 27 4.76 3.85 -7.01
CA TYR A 27 4.07 5.13 -6.89
C TYR A 27 3.88 5.53 -5.43
N THR A 28 3.35 4.62 -4.61
CA THR A 28 3.14 4.86 -3.17
C THR A 28 4.45 5.20 -2.47
N ALA A 29 5.54 4.50 -2.81
CA ALA A 29 6.88 4.78 -2.32
C ALA A 29 7.35 6.20 -2.68
N GLY A 30 7.09 6.64 -3.92
CA GLY A 30 7.36 8.02 -4.33
C GLY A 30 6.56 9.05 -3.55
N VAL A 31 5.27 8.81 -3.31
CA VAL A 31 4.43 9.69 -2.48
C VAL A 31 5.01 9.80 -1.07
N ILE A 32 5.33 8.67 -0.43
CA ILE A 32 5.89 8.66 0.93
C ILE A 32 7.27 9.31 0.99
N ASP A 33 8.13 9.05 0.01
CA ASP A 33 9.47 9.64 -0.06
C ASP A 33 9.39 11.18 -0.11
N TYR A 34 8.48 11.74 -0.91
CA TYR A 34 8.30 13.20 -0.92
C TYR A 34 7.57 13.74 0.32
N LEU A 35 6.56 13.03 0.84
CA LEU A 35 5.86 13.46 2.06
C LEU A 35 6.83 13.58 3.25
N LEU A 36 7.72 12.60 3.43
CA LEU A 36 8.75 12.64 4.47
C LEU A 36 9.73 13.79 4.23
N GLN A 37 10.11 14.05 2.98
CA GLN A 37 10.96 15.20 2.63
C GLN A 37 10.30 16.53 2.96
N ALA A 38 9.02 16.71 2.58
CA ALA A 38 8.28 17.96 2.82
C ALA A 38 8.14 18.24 4.32
N LEU A 39 7.82 17.21 5.11
CA LEU A 39 7.75 17.31 6.58
C LEU A 39 9.13 17.64 7.19
N ALA A 40 10.19 16.98 6.74
CA ALA A 40 11.55 17.25 7.22
C ALA A 40 12.03 18.67 6.84
N GLU A 41 11.69 19.15 5.64
CA GLU A 41 12.05 20.48 5.19
C GLU A 41 11.27 21.55 5.96
N TRP A 42 9.97 21.33 6.17
CA TRP A 42 9.18 22.24 7.00
C TRP A 42 9.68 22.28 8.44
N ASP A 43 10.01 21.14 9.06
CA ASP A 43 10.56 21.10 10.42
C ASP A 43 11.83 21.97 10.57
N LYS A 44 12.69 22.06 9.53
CA LYS A 44 13.88 22.93 9.53
C LYS A 44 13.54 24.42 9.47
N HIS A 45 12.51 24.78 8.72
CA HIS A 45 12.13 26.18 8.45
C HIS A 45 11.00 26.71 9.34
N ARG A 46 10.35 25.87 10.15
CA ARG A 46 9.14 26.22 10.91
C ARG A 46 9.30 27.40 11.88
N SER A 47 10.53 27.67 12.35
CA SER A 47 10.83 28.82 13.21
C SER A 47 11.17 30.10 12.45
N GLU A 48 11.25 30.07 11.12
CA GLU A 48 11.57 31.23 10.31
C GLU A 48 10.38 32.20 10.20
N PRO A 49 10.61 33.52 10.20
CA PRO A 49 9.56 34.50 9.96
C PRO A 49 8.83 34.25 8.64
N GLY A 50 7.50 34.37 8.65
CA GLY A 50 6.69 34.17 7.44
C GLY A 50 6.37 32.71 7.12
N VAL A 51 6.84 31.72 7.90
CA VAL A 51 6.51 30.30 7.72
C VAL A 51 5.43 29.85 8.73
N PRO A 52 4.43 29.03 8.33
CA PRO A 52 3.45 28.48 9.26
C PRO A 52 4.12 27.66 10.37
N SER A 53 3.68 27.87 11.60
CA SER A 53 4.34 27.39 12.82
C SER A 53 3.60 26.23 13.53
N HIS A 54 2.43 25.82 13.01
CA HIS A 54 1.69 24.69 13.57
C HIS A 54 2.49 23.38 13.42
N LYS A 55 2.09 22.36 14.18
CA LYS A 55 2.74 21.04 14.17
C LYS A 55 1.84 20.02 13.51
N VAL A 56 2.44 19.16 12.68
CA VAL A 56 1.80 17.96 12.16
C VAL A 56 2.49 16.74 12.75
N GLN A 57 1.73 15.73 13.15
CA GLN A 57 2.26 14.43 13.53
C GLN A 57 1.53 13.29 12.82
N ILE A 58 2.28 12.25 12.45
CA ILE A 58 1.75 10.98 11.94
C ILE A 58 1.69 10.00 13.11
N PRO A 59 0.49 9.63 13.61
CA PRO A 59 0.35 8.65 14.68
C PRO A 59 0.13 7.22 14.18
N VAL A 60 -0.23 7.05 12.91
CA VAL A 60 -0.53 5.74 12.32
C VAL A 60 -0.18 5.70 10.83
N MET A 61 0.39 4.57 10.41
CA MET A 61 0.57 4.19 9.01
C MET A 61 0.02 2.78 8.81
N GLY A 62 -0.89 2.58 7.87
CA GLY A 62 -1.33 1.22 7.58
C GLY A 62 -1.93 1.05 6.21
N GLY A 63 -2.04 -0.20 5.79
CA GLY A 63 -2.45 -0.50 4.43
C GLY A 63 -2.66 -1.97 4.12
N ALA A 64 -2.97 -2.22 2.86
CA ALA A 64 -3.10 -3.55 2.27
C ALA A 64 -2.08 -3.73 1.15
N SER A 65 -1.73 -4.98 0.82
CA SER A 65 -0.78 -5.29 -0.27
C SER A 65 0.45 -4.37 -0.26
N ALA A 66 0.77 -3.78 -1.42
CA ALA A 66 1.83 -2.80 -1.58
C ALA A 66 1.80 -1.63 -0.57
N GLY A 67 0.62 -1.15 -0.17
CA GLY A 67 0.49 -0.09 0.84
C GLY A 67 0.85 -0.54 2.26
N GLY A 68 0.45 -1.77 2.63
CA GLY A 68 0.84 -2.38 3.91
C GLY A 68 2.36 -2.62 3.97
N MET A 69 2.94 -3.15 2.89
CA MET A 69 4.38 -3.28 2.72
C MET A 69 5.09 -1.93 2.87
N THR A 70 4.61 -0.89 2.18
CA THR A 70 5.19 0.46 2.24
C THR A 70 5.09 1.07 3.64
N SER A 71 4.05 0.75 4.42
CA SER A 71 3.94 1.19 5.82
C SER A 71 5.09 0.68 6.68
N ILE A 72 5.43 -0.60 6.56
CA ILE A 72 6.55 -1.22 7.28
C ILE A 72 7.89 -0.67 6.76
N MET A 73 8.03 -0.50 5.44
CA MET A 73 9.22 0.10 4.84
C MET A 73 9.48 1.54 5.31
N ALA A 74 8.43 2.36 5.33
CA ALA A 74 8.50 3.74 5.80
C ALA A 74 8.94 3.77 7.26
N ALA A 75 8.26 3.01 8.14
CA ALA A 75 8.62 2.88 9.54
C ALA A 75 10.08 2.48 9.76
N SER A 76 10.56 1.52 8.97
CA SER A 76 11.94 1.04 9.04
C SER A 76 13.01 2.04 8.59
N SER A 77 12.60 3.15 7.99
CA SER A 77 13.49 4.21 7.51
C SER A 77 13.56 5.39 8.48
N LEU A 78 12.63 5.51 9.44
CA LEU A 78 12.47 6.72 10.27
C LEU A 78 13.60 6.94 11.28
N ASN A 79 14.27 5.88 11.72
CA ASN A 79 15.37 5.96 12.69
C ASN A 79 16.76 5.97 12.03
N ASN A 80 16.84 6.19 10.72
CA ASN A 80 18.09 6.35 9.99
C ASN A 80 18.00 7.61 9.08
N PRO A 81 19.13 8.20 8.65
CA PRO A 81 19.12 9.23 7.63
C PRO A 81 18.41 8.75 6.37
N ILE A 82 17.49 9.55 5.84
CA ILE A 82 16.78 9.26 4.58
C ILE A 82 17.38 10.15 3.49
N THR A 83 18.01 9.53 2.49
CA THR A 83 18.45 10.22 1.27
C THR A 83 17.32 10.18 0.25
N HIS A 84 16.65 11.31 0.02
CA HIS A 84 15.54 11.38 -0.93
C HIS A 84 16.01 11.37 -2.39
N ILE A 85 15.28 10.68 -3.26
CA ILE A 85 15.59 10.60 -4.70
C ILE A 85 14.81 11.68 -5.43
N ASP A 86 15.32 12.91 -5.39
CA ASP A 86 14.62 14.10 -5.90
C ASP A 86 14.59 14.20 -7.42
N LYS A 87 15.57 13.61 -8.09
CA LYS A 87 15.76 13.68 -9.54
C LYS A 87 16.16 12.32 -10.09
N PRO A 88 15.76 12.00 -11.34
CA PRO A 88 16.25 10.81 -12.02
C PRO A 88 17.79 10.89 -12.17
N SER A 89 18.45 9.76 -11.98
CA SER A 89 19.85 9.56 -12.33
C SER A 89 20.05 9.63 -13.85
N GLY A 90 21.29 9.93 -14.28
CA GLY A 90 21.64 9.84 -15.71
C GLY A 90 21.57 8.41 -16.25
N ASP A 91 21.81 7.41 -15.39
CA ASP A 91 21.53 6.00 -15.65
C ASP A 91 20.28 5.57 -14.87
N LEU A 92 19.14 5.53 -15.55
CA LEU A 92 17.84 5.18 -14.94
C LEU A 92 17.79 3.75 -14.37
N LEU A 93 18.74 2.88 -14.74
CA LEU A 93 18.81 1.52 -14.25
C LEU A 93 19.77 1.37 -13.06
N ALA A 94 20.51 2.41 -12.69
CA ALA A 94 21.33 2.42 -11.49
C ALA A 94 20.50 2.13 -10.24
N GLU A 95 21.05 1.35 -9.32
CA GLU A 95 20.42 1.07 -8.03
C GLU A 95 20.64 2.24 -7.07
N HIS A 96 19.66 2.45 -6.18
CA HIS A 96 19.65 3.51 -5.17
C HIS A 96 19.53 2.92 -3.76
N PRO A 97 20.52 2.13 -3.29
CA PRO A 97 20.49 1.49 -1.97
C PRO A 97 20.44 2.50 -0.80
N GLU A 98 20.81 3.75 -1.04
CA GLU A 98 20.71 4.86 -0.08
C GLU A 98 19.26 5.25 0.26
N ASN A 99 18.28 4.88 -0.56
CA ASN A 99 16.87 5.11 -0.32
C ASN A 99 16.11 3.78 -0.21
N LYS A 100 15.75 3.39 1.01
CA LYS A 100 15.12 2.09 1.26
C LYS A 100 13.79 1.89 0.52
N LEU A 101 12.99 2.95 0.33
CA LEU A 101 11.72 2.89 -0.39
C LEU A 101 11.96 2.63 -1.89
N TYR A 102 12.84 3.41 -2.51
CA TYR A 102 13.24 3.23 -3.91
C TYR A 102 13.89 1.86 -4.12
N HIS A 103 14.84 1.49 -3.27
CA HIS A 103 15.56 0.22 -3.39
C HIS A 103 14.63 -0.99 -3.24
N SER A 104 13.57 -0.88 -2.44
CA SER A 104 12.62 -1.98 -2.23
C SER A 104 11.54 -2.06 -3.31
N TRP A 105 11.15 -0.94 -3.93
CA TRP A 105 10.06 -0.92 -4.91
C TRP A 105 10.49 -0.77 -6.36
N VAL A 106 11.56 -0.03 -6.63
CA VAL A 106 12.03 0.28 -7.99
C VAL A 106 13.17 -0.66 -8.39
N ASP A 107 14.18 -0.81 -7.53
CA ASP A 107 15.30 -1.72 -7.81
C ASP A 107 14.91 -3.18 -7.63
N LEU A 108 14.13 -3.47 -6.60
CA LEU A 108 13.84 -4.83 -6.13
C LEU A 108 15.17 -5.58 -5.88
N ILE A 109 15.45 -6.64 -6.63
CA ILE A 109 16.72 -7.37 -6.55
C ILE A 109 17.53 -7.32 -7.85
N GLN A 110 16.94 -6.86 -8.95
CA GLN A 110 17.60 -6.66 -10.25
C GLN A 110 16.66 -5.94 -11.23
N ALA A 111 17.21 -5.43 -12.33
CA ALA A 111 16.42 -4.73 -13.37
C ALA A 111 15.38 -5.65 -14.05
N ASP A 112 15.76 -6.87 -14.44
CA ASP A 112 14.90 -7.85 -15.12
C ASP A 112 14.21 -8.78 -14.12
N MET A 113 13.13 -8.28 -13.52
CA MET A 113 12.39 -9.03 -12.50
C MET A 113 11.51 -10.12 -13.08
N PHE A 114 10.88 -9.90 -14.23
CA PHE A 114 9.95 -10.90 -14.78
C PHE A 114 10.67 -12.20 -15.16
N THR A 115 11.90 -12.14 -15.68
CA THR A 115 12.70 -13.36 -15.91
C THR A 115 12.92 -14.15 -14.61
N LYS A 116 13.20 -13.46 -13.50
CA LYS A 116 13.35 -14.10 -12.17
C LYS A 116 12.04 -14.72 -11.69
N MET A 117 10.90 -14.07 -11.95
CA MET A 117 9.57 -14.59 -11.61
C MET A 117 9.15 -15.79 -12.48
N LEU A 118 9.73 -15.94 -13.67
CA LEU A 118 9.50 -17.08 -14.55
C LEU A 118 10.45 -18.26 -14.28
N ASP A 119 11.54 -18.05 -13.55
CA ASP A 119 12.46 -19.12 -13.17
C ASP A 119 11.76 -20.23 -12.37
N THR A 120 12.15 -21.49 -12.58
CA THR A 120 11.45 -22.66 -12.03
C THR A 120 12.05 -23.24 -10.75
N SER A 121 13.07 -22.59 -10.18
CA SER A 121 13.80 -23.10 -9.00
C SER A 121 12.94 -23.21 -7.73
N ASP A 122 11.82 -22.50 -7.65
CA ASP A 122 10.85 -22.56 -6.54
C ASP A 122 9.98 -23.83 -6.58
N ILE A 123 9.81 -24.45 -7.76
CA ILE A 123 8.95 -25.61 -7.94
C ILE A 123 9.72 -26.89 -7.59
N LYS A 124 9.39 -27.46 -6.43
CA LYS A 124 9.97 -28.71 -5.93
C LYS A 124 9.00 -29.88 -6.12
N SER A 125 9.49 -31.10 -5.99
CA SER A 125 8.65 -32.31 -6.06
C SER A 125 7.56 -32.37 -5.00
N SER A 126 7.66 -31.57 -3.94
CA SER A 126 6.66 -31.42 -2.88
C SER A 126 5.43 -30.60 -3.27
N GLY A 127 5.39 -30.02 -4.48
CA GLY A 127 4.23 -29.34 -5.04
C GLY A 127 4.51 -27.93 -5.54
N VAL A 128 3.51 -27.36 -6.22
CA VAL A 128 3.53 -25.98 -6.72
C VAL A 128 2.92 -25.05 -5.67
N ILE A 129 3.68 -24.01 -5.29
CA ILE A 129 3.30 -23.07 -4.24
C ILE A 129 2.71 -21.75 -4.76
N SER A 130 3.02 -21.37 -6.02
CA SER A 130 2.49 -20.17 -6.68
C SER A 130 2.69 -20.21 -8.20
N ALA A 131 1.92 -19.40 -8.93
CA ALA A 131 2.00 -19.30 -10.38
C ALA A 131 3.26 -18.57 -10.86
N LEU A 132 3.84 -17.67 -10.07
CA LEU A 132 5.11 -16.97 -10.32
C LEU A 132 6.10 -17.24 -9.18
N ASN A 133 7.40 -17.27 -9.50
CA ASN A 133 8.46 -17.41 -8.52
C ASN A 133 8.51 -16.13 -7.70
N SER A 134 8.33 -16.27 -6.40
CA SER A 134 8.26 -15.14 -5.47
C SER A 134 9.39 -15.15 -4.43
N ASP A 135 10.45 -15.92 -4.67
CA ASP A 135 11.56 -16.06 -3.73
C ASP A 135 12.29 -14.73 -3.48
N PHE A 136 12.37 -13.87 -4.50
CA PHE A 136 12.98 -12.54 -4.39
C PHE A 136 12.33 -11.66 -3.31
N ILE A 137 11.04 -11.90 -3.01
CA ILE A 137 10.32 -11.15 -1.98
C ILE A 137 10.94 -11.37 -0.60
N ASN A 138 11.52 -12.56 -0.35
CA ASN A 138 12.21 -12.83 0.91
C ASN A 138 13.45 -11.94 1.09
N ASP A 139 14.19 -11.68 0.02
CA ASP A 139 15.38 -10.83 0.05
C ASP A 139 15.01 -9.36 0.27
N VAL A 140 13.95 -8.90 -0.39
CA VAL A 140 13.38 -7.55 -0.17
C VAL A 140 12.88 -7.42 1.27
N ALA A 141 12.10 -8.39 1.78
CA ALA A 141 11.52 -8.32 3.13
C ALA A 141 12.58 -8.25 4.24
N LYS A 142 13.67 -9.03 4.12
CA LYS A 142 14.80 -8.97 5.05
C LYS A 142 15.48 -7.60 5.04
N ARG A 143 15.70 -7.04 3.86
CA ARG A 143 16.26 -5.68 3.69
C ARG A 143 15.37 -4.62 4.36
N VAL A 144 14.06 -4.73 4.20
CA VAL A 144 13.09 -3.78 4.73
C VAL A 144 13.22 -3.65 6.25
N VAL A 145 13.19 -4.76 6.98
CA VAL A 145 13.21 -4.73 8.45
C VAL A 145 14.61 -4.58 9.07
N THR A 146 15.66 -4.51 8.24
CA THR A 146 17.02 -4.26 8.71
C THR A 146 17.22 -2.77 8.95
N ALA A 147 17.63 -2.39 10.16
CA ALA A 147 18.11 -1.04 10.47
C ALA A 147 19.63 -1.00 10.56
N ASP A 148 20.23 0.19 10.43
CA ASP A 148 21.64 0.41 10.74
C ASP A 148 21.79 1.02 12.15
N PRO A 149 22.19 0.25 13.16
CA PRO A 149 22.37 0.75 14.52
C PRO A 149 23.46 1.82 14.64
N LYS A 150 24.39 1.90 13.67
CA LYS A 150 25.50 2.88 13.70
C LYS A 150 25.05 4.27 13.27
N GLN A 151 24.01 4.35 12.44
CA GLN A 151 23.41 5.61 11.98
C GLN A 151 22.04 5.84 12.63
N TRP A 152 21.83 5.30 13.83
CA TRP A 152 20.54 5.42 14.51
C TRP A 152 20.26 6.86 14.92
N GLN A 153 19.07 7.35 14.61
CA GLN A 153 18.58 8.70 14.94
C GLN A 153 17.28 8.62 15.74
N PRO A 154 17.01 9.62 16.61
CA PRO A 154 15.68 9.78 17.20
C PRO A 154 14.61 9.91 16.13
N LEU A 155 13.38 9.50 16.45
CA LEU A 155 12.25 9.71 15.54
C LEU A 155 12.07 11.20 15.21
N PRO A 156 11.80 11.55 13.93
CA PRO A 156 11.50 12.93 13.54
C PRO A 156 10.30 13.50 14.31
N THR A 157 10.25 14.82 14.52
CA THR A 157 9.20 15.43 15.37
C THR A 157 7.79 15.35 14.79
N TYR A 158 7.70 15.17 13.47
CA TYR A 158 6.46 14.89 12.73
C TYR A 158 6.00 13.43 12.80
N ILE A 159 6.71 12.56 13.51
CA ILE A 159 6.28 11.20 13.84
C ILE A 159 5.89 11.17 15.32
N LYS A 160 4.69 10.69 15.62
CA LYS A 160 4.27 10.55 17.02
C LYS A 160 5.06 9.39 17.67
N PRO A 161 5.66 9.57 18.86
CA PRO A 161 6.21 8.45 19.63
C PRO A 161 5.15 7.37 19.88
N GLY A 162 5.50 6.10 19.71
CA GLY A 162 4.54 4.98 19.71
C GLY A 162 3.73 4.90 18.41
N LEU A 163 4.34 5.25 17.28
CA LEU A 163 3.75 5.20 15.95
C LEU A 163 3.12 3.82 15.69
N LYS A 164 1.82 3.81 15.41
CA LYS A 164 1.07 2.59 15.10
C LYS A 164 1.27 2.20 13.64
N ILE A 165 1.60 0.95 13.38
CA ILE A 165 1.82 0.42 12.04
C ILE A 165 0.96 -0.83 11.88
N PHE A 166 0.21 -0.96 10.78
CA PHE A 166 -0.52 -2.19 10.55
C PHE A 166 -0.61 -2.61 9.09
N THR A 167 -0.77 -3.90 8.86
CA THR A 167 -1.10 -4.47 7.55
C THR A 167 -2.36 -5.29 7.63
N THR A 168 -3.21 -5.20 6.60
CA THR A 168 -4.34 -6.13 6.46
C THR A 168 -3.84 -7.50 6.01
N LEU A 169 -4.49 -8.56 6.46
CA LEU A 169 -4.18 -9.94 6.11
C LEU A 169 -5.47 -10.70 5.83
N THR A 170 -5.41 -11.62 4.87
CA THR A 170 -6.49 -12.57 4.63
C THR A 170 -6.08 -13.91 5.22
N ASN A 171 -6.57 -14.22 6.42
CA ASN A 171 -6.32 -15.49 7.09
C ASN A 171 -7.21 -16.58 6.50
N LEU A 172 -6.63 -17.54 5.78
CA LEU A 172 -7.36 -18.63 5.13
C LEU A 172 -8.01 -19.59 6.14
N GLN A 173 -7.45 -19.71 7.35
CA GLN A 173 -8.07 -20.49 8.42
C GLN A 173 -9.30 -19.77 8.99
N GLY A 174 -9.20 -18.44 9.15
CA GLY A 174 -10.20 -17.61 9.81
C GLY A 174 -10.28 -17.81 11.34
N TYR A 175 -10.78 -16.80 12.03
CA TYR A 175 -11.04 -16.83 13.47
C TYR A 175 -12.46 -17.33 13.72
N ALA A 176 -12.58 -18.45 14.44
CA ALA A 176 -13.88 -18.98 14.83
C ALA A 176 -14.50 -18.10 15.92
N TYR A 177 -15.78 -17.77 15.75
CA TYR A 177 -16.58 -17.12 16.78
C TYR A 177 -17.98 -17.72 16.80
N ASN A 178 -18.70 -17.53 17.90
CA ASN A 178 -20.06 -17.99 18.02
C ASN A 178 -20.97 -16.91 18.61
N VAL A 179 -22.20 -16.87 18.09
CA VAL A 179 -23.26 -16.00 18.60
C VAL A 179 -24.31 -16.87 19.27
N PRO A 180 -24.61 -16.66 20.56
CA PRO A 180 -25.66 -17.40 21.24
C PRO A 180 -27.03 -16.87 20.81
N PHE A 181 -27.90 -17.77 20.34
CA PHE A 181 -29.31 -17.46 20.11
C PHE A 181 -30.18 -18.11 21.20
N ASN A 182 -31.26 -17.41 21.57
CA ASN A 182 -32.31 -18.02 22.39
C ASN A 182 -33.08 -19.00 21.48
N SER A 183 -32.78 -20.29 21.61
CA SER A 183 -33.46 -21.37 20.90
C SER A 183 -34.40 -22.14 21.84
N SER A 184 -35.35 -22.89 21.28
CA SER A 184 -36.26 -23.76 22.03
C SER A 184 -35.59 -25.00 22.65
N SER A 185 -34.29 -25.21 22.40
CA SER A 185 -33.50 -26.28 23.01
C SER A 185 -32.91 -25.84 24.36
N SER A 186 -32.90 -26.74 25.35
CA SER A 186 -32.30 -26.52 26.68
C SER A 186 -30.79 -26.23 26.63
N GLN A 187 -30.13 -26.64 25.55
CA GLN A 187 -28.79 -26.17 25.19
C GLN A 187 -28.95 -25.00 24.22
N ARG A 188 -28.55 -23.78 24.62
CA ARG A 188 -28.53 -22.62 23.72
C ARG A 188 -27.76 -22.99 22.45
N THR A 189 -28.43 -23.01 21.30
CA THR A 189 -27.76 -23.33 20.03
C THR A 189 -26.78 -22.20 19.70
N LYS A 190 -25.49 -22.54 19.59
CA LYS A 190 -24.44 -21.60 19.21
C LYS A 190 -24.35 -21.53 17.68
N TYR A 191 -24.56 -20.35 17.11
CA TYR A 191 -24.33 -20.12 15.68
C TYR A 191 -22.83 -19.87 15.46
N ASN A 192 -22.14 -20.84 14.88
CA ASN A 192 -20.69 -20.79 14.68
C ASN A 192 -20.36 -20.19 13.31
N MET A 193 -19.42 -19.25 13.28
CA MET A 193 -18.96 -18.57 12.08
C MET A 193 -17.44 -18.43 12.10
N ARG A 194 -16.84 -18.04 10.97
CA ARG A 194 -15.45 -17.61 10.89
C ARG A 194 -15.36 -16.22 10.26
N ILE A 195 -14.49 -15.39 10.81
CA ILE A 195 -14.06 -14.15 10.15
C ILE A 195 -12.65 -14.35 9.59
N HIS A 196 -12.45 -13.99 8.33
CA HIS A 196 -11.17 -14.18 7.62
C HIS A 196 -10.32 -12.91 7.56
N ASN A 197 -10.85 -11.77 8.03
CA ASN A 197 -10.07 -10.56 8.27
C ASN A 197 -9.06 -10.81 9.39
N ASP A 198 -7.82 -10.46 9.12
CA ASP A 198 -6.73 -10.49 10.08
C ASP A 198 -5.87 -9.24 9.91
N TYR A 199 -5.11 -8.89 10.94
CA TYR A 199 -4.29 -7.69 10.99
C TYR A 199 -3.01 -7.97 11.76
N ALA A 200 -1.86 -7.64 11.16
CA ALA A 200 -0.62 -7.55 11.91
C ALA A 200 -0.45 -6.11 12.37
N CYS A 201 -0.51 -5.89 13.68
CA CYS A 201 -0.50 -4.56 14.30
C CYS A 201 0.78 -4.40 15.14
N PHE A 202 1.52 -3.33 14.88
CA PHE A 202 2.79 -3.02 15.52
C PHE A 202 2.80 -1.61 16.10
N GLU A 203 3.53 -1.40 17.19
CA GLU A 203 3.88 -0.09 17.72
C GLU A 203 5.39 0.08 17.61
N LEU A 204 5.84 1.09 16.86
CA LEU A 204 7.26 1.41 16.74
C LEU A 204 7.74 2.04 18.05
N THR A 205 8.62 1.33 18.77
CA THR A 205 9.11 1.75 20.08
C THR A 205 10.48 1.13 20.38
N GLU A 206 11.33 1.88 21.09
CA GLU A 206 12.54 1.35 21.74
C GLU A 206 12.29 1.04 23.23
N ASN A 207 11.13 1.44 23.75
CA ASN A 207 10.78 1.22 25.15
C ASN A 207 10.15 -0.15 25.34
N ALA A 208 10.54 -0.83 26.42
CA ALA A 208 9.87 -2.06 26.83
C ALA A 208 8.40 -1.77 27.13
N ILE A 209 7.50 -2.45 26.42
CA ILE A 209 6.07 -2.40 26.71
C ILE A 209 5.70 -3.63 27.53
N ALA A 210 5.15 -3.39 28.73
CA ALA A 210 4.65 -4.46 29.59
C ALA A 210 3.26 -4.95 29.11
N GLY A 211 3.01 -6.25 29.23
CA GLY A 211 1.72 -6.86 28.90
C GLY A 211 1.43 -6.93 27.40
N HIS A 212 0.15 -7.00 27.05
CA HIS A 212 -0.31 -7.26 25.68
C HIS A 212 -0.48 -6.01 24.81
N ASN A 213 -0.21 -4.80 25.33
CA ASN A 213 -0.27 -3.52 24.61
C ASN A 213 -1.51 -3.32 23.73
N ASN A 214 -2.70 -3.69 24.22
CA ASN A 214 -3.94 -3.69 23.43
C ASN A 214 -3.78 -4.34 22.05
N GLY A 215 -3.04 -5.44 21.97
CA GLY A 215 -2.80 -6.20 20.73
C GLY A 215 -1.75 -5.62 19.79
N TRP A 216 -1.14 -4.47 20.10
CA TRP A 216 -0.08 -3.86 19.29
C TRP A 216 1.29 -4.44 19.66
N MET A 217 1.88 -5.24 18.78
CA MET A 217 3.20 -5.84 19.00
C MET A 217 4.28 -4.75 19.06
N PRO A 218 5.16 -4.70 20.07
CA PRO A 218 6.28 -3.76 20.06
C PRO A 218 7.22 -4.09 18.89
N LEU A 219 7.49 -3.11 18.03
CA LEU A 219 8.45 -3.22 16.93
C LEU A 219 9.68 -2.37 17.29
N ASP A 220 10.78 -3.05 17.63
CA ASP A 220 12.06 -2.42 17.90
C ASP A 220 13.07 -2.90 16.85
N LEU A 221 13.32 -2.04 15.85
CA LEU A 221 14.23 -2.33 14.75
C LEU A 221 15.70 -2.31 15.17
N LYS A 222 16.03 -1.63 16.28
CA LYS A 222 17.40 -1.52 16.79
C LYS A 222 17.82 -2.79 17.50
N ASN A 223 16.91 -3.36 18.28
CA ASN A 223 17.12 -4.57 19.08
C ASN A 223 16.53 -5.84 18.45
N ASN A 224 16.03 -5.75 17.21
CA ASN A 224 15.41 -6.85 16.46
C ASN A 224 14.20 -7.51 17.16
N ILE A 225 13.38 -6.71 17.87
CA ILE A 225 12.14 -7.21 18.48
C ILE A 225 11.01 -7.20 17.45
N ASN A 226 10.42 -8.37 17.22
CA ASN A 226 9.32 -8.62 16.28
C ASN A 226 9.59 -8.24 14.81
N THR A 227 10.86 -8.04 14.42
CA THR A 227 11.25 -7.70 13.04
C THR A 227 10.94 -8.83 12.06
N ASP A 228 11.16 -10.09 12.45
CA ASP A 228 10.79 -11.25 11.62
C ASP A 228 9.28 -11.32 11.38
N ILE A 229 8.47 -11.03 12.41
CA ILE A 229 7.00 -10.98 12.30
C ILE A 229 6.57 -9.84 11.38
N ALA A 230 7.23 -8.68 11.45
CA ALA A 230 6.99 -7.56 10.54
C ALA A 230 7.36 -7.92 9.09
N ALA A 231 8.47 -8.61 8.86
CA ALA A 231 8.84 -9.11 7.54
C ALA A 231 7.81 -10.11 7.00
N ASP A 232 7.41 -11.10 7.81
CA ASP A 232 6.39 -12.08 7.45
C ASP A 232 5.04 -11.40 7.14
N ALA A 233 4.64 -10.41 7.93
CA ALA A 233 3.43 -9.62 7.70
C ALA A 233 3.51 -8.80 6.41
N ALA A 234 4.65 -8.17 6.11
CA ALA A 234 4.88 -7.45 4.86
C ALA A 234 4.78 -8.39 3.64
N MET A 235 5.36 -9.59 3.72
CA MET A 235 5.23 -10.59 2.66
C MET A 235 3.80 -11.10 2.53
N ALA A 236 3.13 -11.37 3.64
CA ALA A 236 1.79 -11.92 3.68
C ALA A 236 0.74 -10.94 3.12
N THR A 237 0.83 -9.67 3.49
CA THR A 237 -0.12 -8.66 3.01
C THR A 237 -0.04 -8.48 1.50
N GLY A 238 1.11 -8.72 0.85
CA GLY A 238 1.31 -8.64 -0.60
C GLY A 238 1.24 -9.96 -1.35
N ALA A 239 0.87 -11.07 -0.68
CA ALA A 239 0.83 -12.40 -1.26
C ALA A 239 -0.40 -12.58 -2.18
N PHE A 240 -0.37 -11.94 -3.35
CA PHE A 240 -1.48 -11.93 -4.31
C PHE A 240 -1.96 -13.36 -4.61
N PRO A 241 -3.25 -13.71 -4.36
CA PRO A 241 -3.73 -15.08 -4.45
C PRO A 241 -3.41 -15.73 -5.79
N VAL A 242 -2.97 -17.00 -5.74
CA VAL A 242 -2.51 -17.81 -6.89
C VAL A 242 -1.21 -17.32 -7.52
N GLY A 243 -1.07 -16.01 -7.75
CA GLY A 243 0.10 -15.39 -8.40
C GLY A 243 1.38 -15.52 -7.59
N LEU A 244 1.32 -15.17 -6.31
CA LEU A 244 2.46 -15.14 -5.38
C LEU A 244 2.25 -16.12 -4.23
N GLN A 245 3.34 -16.55 -3.60
CA GLN A 245 3.31 -17.55 -2.53
C GLN A 245 2.59 -17.01 -1.28
N SER A 246 1.64 -17.79 -0.76
CA SER A 246 1.00 -17.55 0.53
C SER A 246 2.00 -17.65 1.69
N ARG A 247 1.74 -16.93 2.78
CA ARG A 247 2.72 -16.75 3.86
C ARG A 247 2.15 -17.19 5.21
N ILE A 248 2.98 -17.89 5.97
CA ILE A 248 2.69 -18.16 7.38
C ILE A 248 3.09 -16.93 8.18
N VAL A 249 2.21 -16.46 9.05
CA VAL A 249 2.53 -15.42 10.04
C VAL A 249 2.38 -16.02 11.43
N LYS A 250 3.48 -16.03 12.20
CA LYS A 250 3.50 -16.55 13.57
C LYS A 250 3.53 -15.38 14.56
N ARG A 251 2.54 -15.32 15.45
CA ARG A 251 2.41 -14.29 16.50
C ARG A 251 2.12 -14.95 17.84
N ASP A 252 2.37 -14.25 18.94
CA ASP A 252 1.81 -14.67 20.22
C ASP A 252 0.29 -14.46 20.21
N ALA A 253 -0.47 -15.48 20.63
CA ALA A 253 -1.92 -15.46 20.74
C ALA A 253 -2.44 -14.27 21.55
N GLN A 254 -1.66 -13.78 22.53
CA GLN A 254 -2.04 -12.61 23.31
C GLN A 254 -2.23 -11.36 22.44
N TYR A 255 -1.40 -11.15 21.41
CA TYR A 255 -1.55 -9.99 20.55
C TYR A 255 -2.77 -10.11 19.63
N VAL A 256 -3.10 -11.34 19.22
CA VAL A 256 -4.26 -11.61 18.38
C VAL A 256 -5.57 -11.46 19.18
N ASN A 257 -5.65 -12.07 20.36
CA ASN A 257 -6.81 -11.98 21.25
C ASN A 257 -7.10 -10.55 21.71
N ASN A 258 -6.06 -9.75 21.95
CA ASN A 258 -6.18 -8.38 22.42
C ASN A 258 -6.21 -7.34 21.28
N ASN A 259 -6.16 -7.75 20.01
CA ASN A 259 -6.26 -6.81 18.89
C ASN A 259 -7.65 -6.16 18.89
N PRO A 260 -7.76 -4.81 18.92
CA PRO A 260 -9.04 -4.11 19.06
C PRO A 260 -10.01 -4.38 17.91
N TRP A 261 -9.51 -4.81 16.76
CA TRP A 261 -10.32 -5.10 15.57
C TRP A 261 -10.76 -6.57 15.48
N LEU A 262 -10.22 -7.44 16.34
CA LEU A 262 -10.54 -8.87 16.40
C LEU A 262 -11.17 -9.29 17.74
N SER A 263 -10.90 -8.54 18.81
CA SER A 263 -11.27 -8.88 20.19
C SER A 263 -12.74 -9.21 20.34
N ASN A 264 -13.65 -8.46 19.70
CA ASN A 264 -15.09 -8.72 19.72
C ASN A 264 -15.48 -10.11 19.22
N TYR A 265 -14.74 -10.68 18.26
CA TYR A 265 -14.97 -12.04 17.76
C TYR A 265 -14.34 -13.10 18.68
N LEU A 266 -13.23 -12.76 19.33
CA LEU A 266 -12.41 -13.66 20.14
C LEU A 266 -12.80 -13.69 21.62
N THR A 267 -13.62 -12.76 22.12
CA THR A 267 -14.06 -12.72 23.54
C THR A 267 -14.63 -14.05 24.02
N ASN A 268 -15.45 -14.71 23.20
CA ASN A 268 -16.13 -15.97 23.55
C ASN A 268 -15.47 -17.21 22.93
N ALA A 269 -14.38 -17.03 22.19
CA ALA A 269 -13.62 -18.09 21.52
C ALA A 269 -12.14 -17.66 21.40
N PRO A 270 -11.45 -17.42 22.54
CA PRO A 270 -10.08 -16.94 22.52
C PRO A 270 -9.15 -18.01 21.96
N ILE A 271 -8.06 -17.56 21.35
CA ILE A 271 -6.96 -18.41 20.91
C ILE A 271 -6.16 -18.84 22.14
N ASP A 272 -5.81 -20.12 22.22
CA ASP A 272 -4.99 -20.67 23.30
C ASP A 272 -3.63 -19.95 23.41
N ALA A 273 -3.15 -19.78 24.65
CA ALA A 273 -1.91 -19.08 24.93
C ALA A 273 -0.68 -19.71 24.23
N GLY A 274 0.27 -18.87 23.82
CA GLY A 274 1.50 -19.28 23.15
C GLY A 274 1.55 -18.84 21.68
N GLY A 275 2.40 -19.49 20.90
CA GLY A 275 2.58 -19.15 19.49
C GLY A 275 1.40 -19.62 18.63
N TYR A 276 0.76 -18.69 17.94
CA TYR A 276 -0.33 -18.92 16.99
C TYR A 276 0.12 -18.65 15.56
N GLN A 277 -0.26 -19.51 14.62
CA GLN A 277 0.11 -19.43 13.21
C GLN A 277 -1.14 -19.27 12.33
N THR A 278 -1.07 -18.35 11.38
CA THR A 278 -2.07 -18.21 10.31
C THR A 278 -1.43 -18.41 8.95
N LEU A 279 -2.16 -19.04 8.02
CA LEU A 279 -1.80 -19.09 6.60
C LEU A 279 -2.54 -17.96 5.88
N ASN A 280 -1.78 -17.06 5.27
CA ASN A 280 -2.29 -15.81 4.76
C ASN A 280 -2.02 -15.63 3.27
N VAL A 281 -2.98 -14.97 2.61
CA VAL A 281 -2.81 -14.33 1.30
C VAL A 281 -3.01 -12.82 1.45
N ASP A 282 -2.89 -12.11 0.33
CA ASP A 282 -2.99 -10.65 0.28
C ASP A 282 -4.20 -10.11 1.06
N GLY A 283 -3.94 -9.17 1.97
CA GLY A 283 -4.96 -8.55 2.80
C GLY A 283 -5.98 -7.73 2.01
N GLY A 284 -5.57 -7.23 0.85
CA GLY A 284 -6.42 -6.53 -0.10
C GLY A 284 -7.49 -7.42 -0.73
N MET A 285 -7.44 -8.74 -0.55
CA MET A 285 -8.56 -9.61 -0.97
C MET A 285 -9.85 -9.27 -0.20
N ILE A 286 -9.76 -8.95 1.10
CA ILE A 286 -10.92 -8.57 1.90
C ILE A 286 -10.96 -7.07 2.19
N ASN A 287 -9.84 -6.43 2.56
CA ASN A 287 -9.83 -5.00 2.88
C ASN A 287 -8.61 -4.33 2.22
N ASN A 288 -8.85 -3.73 1.05
CA ASN A 288 -7.80 -3.11 0.24
C ASN A 288 -7.52 -1.65 0.64
N GLU A 289 -8.52 -0.92 1.14
CA GLU A 289 -8.38 0.48 1.57
C GLU A 289 -8.74 0.63 3.06
N PRO A 290 -7.90 0.23 4.04
CA PRO A 290 -8.28 0.16 5.47
C PRO A 290 -8.39 1.53 6.19
N PHE A 291 -8.95 2.55 5.53
CA PHE A 291 -9.12 3.90 6.07
C PHE A 291 -9.94 3.93 7.36
N ASP A 292 -10.88 3.00 7.54
CA ASP A 292 -11.67 2.84 8.77
C ASP A 292 -10.79 2.46 9.96
N LYS A 293 -9.73 1.68 9.74
CA LYS A 293 -8.77 1.29 10.78
C LYS A 293 -7.83 2.43 11.13
N VAL A 294 -7.35 3.16 10.13
CA VAL A 294 -6.61 4.41 10.35
C VAL A 294 -7.44 5.41 11.14
N ARG A 295 -8.71 5.60 10.74
CA ARG A 295 -9.67 6.46 11.45
C ARG A 295 -9.86 6.02 12.90
N SER A 296 -10.05 4.72 13.17
CA SER A 296 -10.20 4.23 14.54
C SER A 296 -9.02 4.59 15.46
N VAL A 297 -7.79 4.57 14.94
CA VAL A 297 -6.60 4.97 15.71
C VAL A 297 -6.58 6.49 15.96
N LEU A 298 -7.02 7.29 14.99
CA LEU A 298 -7.17 8.74 15.16
C LEU A 298 -8.29 9.09 16.15
N ASP A 299 -9.39 8.36 16.13
CA ASP A 299 -10.52 8.54 17.04
C ASP A 299 -10.11 8.19 18.47
N ASP A 300 -9.38 7.08 18.68
CA ASP A 300 -8.81 6.72 19.99
C ASP A 300 -7.82 7.78 20.51
N LEU A 301 -7.06 8.41 19.61
CA LEU A 301 -6.07 9.43 19.96
C LEU A 301 -6.69 10.79 20.29
N THR A 302 -7.72 11.20 19.54
CA THR A 302 -8.25 12.57 19.57
C THR A 302 -9.59 12.68 20.28
N ALA A 303 -10.32 11.58 20.42
CA ALA A 303 -11.71 11.52 20.87
C ALA A 303 -12.66 12.49 20.11
N GLN A 304 -12.31 12.89 18.87
CA GLN A 304 -13.17 13.73 18.06
C GLN A 304 -14.35 12.94 17.48
N PRO A 305 -15.60 13.39 17.65
CA PRO A 305 -16.73 12.79 16.95
C PRO A 305 -16.68 13.15 15.45
N SER A 306 -17.41 12.38 14.63
CA SER A 306 -17.41 12.56 13.17
C SER A 306 -17.82 13.93 12.67
N VAL A 307 -18.78 14.56 13.34
CA VAL A 307 -19.20 15.93 13.05
C VAL A 307 -18.07 16.95 13.19
N ASP A 308 -17.12 16.73 14.09
CA ASP A 308 -16.04 17.66 14.36
C ASP A 308 -14.83 17.40 13.45
N TYR A 309 -14.44 16.14 13.24
CA TYR A 309 -13.31 15.83 12.35
C TYR A 309 -13.64 16.09 10.86
N ASN A 310 -14.93 16.14 10.47
CA ASN A 310 -15.35 16.52 9.12
C ASN A 310 -15.53 18.03 8.93
N ASN A 311 -15.39 18.83 10.00
CA ASN A 311 -15.60 20.26 9.95
C ASN A 311 -14.25 21.01 9.97
N PHE A 312 -13.91 21.71 8.89
CA PHE A 312 -12.68 22.49 8.78
C PHE A 312 -12.43 23.47 9.95
N ASN A 313 -13.49 23.96 10.61
CA ASN A 313 -13.36 24.87 11.74
C ASN A 313 -12.90 24.19 13.05
N LYS A 314 -12.96 22.84 13.11
CA LYS A 314 -12.75 22.07 14.35
C LYS A 314 -11.84 20.86 14.20
N PHE A 315 -11.65 20.35 12.99
CA PHE A 315 -10.86 19.14 12.77
C PHE A 315 -9.43 19.30 13.31
N VAL A 316 -8.97 18.29 14.05
CA VAL A 316 -7.58 18.18 14.52
C VAL A 316 -6.89 16.95 13.98
N SER A 317 -7.61 16.13 13.20
CA SER A 317 -7.05 14.98 12.51
C SER A 317 -7.70 14.70 11.17
N THR A 318 -6.96 14.08 10.26
CA THR A 318 -7.47 13.63 8.96
C THR A 318 -6.84 12.30 8.53
N VAL A 319 -7.56 11.55 7.69
CA VAL A 319 -7.00 10.38 7.01
C VAL A 319 -6.48 10.83 5.66
N LEU A 320 -5.20 10.61 5.40
CA LEU A 320 -4.61 10.80 4.09
C LEU A 320 -4.47 9.43 3.42
N MET A 321 -5.29 9.18 2.40
CA MET A 321 -5.28 7.95 1.62
C MET A 321 -4.40 8.09 0.38
N ILE A 322 -3.57 7.07 0.11
CA ILE A 322 -2.75 6.95 -1.09
C ILE A 322 -3.24 5.73 -1.85
N GLU A 323 -3.83 5.95 -3.03
CA GLU A 323 -4.52 4.90 -3.79
C GLU A 323 -4.06 4.94 -5.26
N PRO A 324 -3.11 4.08 -5.66
CA PRO A 324 -2.66 4.02 -7.05
C PRO A 324 -3.77 3.58 -8.02
N PHE A 325 -4.71 2.75 -7.55
CA PHE A 325 -5.80 2.16 -8.34
C PHE A 325 -7.17 2.56 -7.78
N PRO A 326 -7.55 3.84 -7.87
CA PRO A 326 -8.84 4.31 -7.36
C PRO A 326 -10.00 3.60 -8.04
N THR A 327 -11.01 3.24 -7.24
CA THR A 327 -12.22 2.58 -7.76
C THR A 327 -12.85 3.42 -8.88
N GLN A 328 -13.14 2.76 -10.00
CA GLN A 328 -13.81 3.37 -11.15
C GLN A 328 -15.32 3.07 -11.09
N PRO A 329 -16.15 3.88 -11.77
CA PRO A 329 -17.55 3.53 -12.00
C PRO A 329 -17.67 2.10 -12.55
N PRO A 330 -18.60 1.28 -12.03
CA PRO A 330 -18.70 -0.12 -12.42
C PRO A 330 -18.99 -0.25 -13.92
N LYS A 331 -18.20 -1.09 -14.60
CA LYS A 331 -18.38 -1.37 -16.02
C LYS A 331 -19.55 -2.37 -16.22
N PRO A 332 -20.33 -2.27 -17.32
CA PRO A 332 -21.35 -3.27 -17.64
C PRO A 332 -20.76 -4.68 -17.77
N ILE A 333 -21.42 -5.66 -17.17
CA ILE A 333 -20.98 -7.07 -17.24
C ILE A 333 -21.48 -7.74 -18.53
N SER A 334 -20.76 -8.78 -18.97
CA SER A 334 -21.26 -9.70 -20.00
C SER A 334 -22.41 -10.54 -19.46
N GLN A 335 -23.54 -10.52 -20.18
CA GLN A 335 -24.74 -11.32 -19.86
C GLN A 335 -24.64 -12.78 -20.35
N SER A 336 -23.46 -13.22 -20.79
CA SER A 336 -23.24 -14.61 -21.19
C SER A 336 -23.49 -15.57 -20.03
N ARG A 337 -24.30 -16.61 -20.27
CA ARG A 337 -24.59 -17.67 -19.30
C ARG A 337 -23.57 -18.82 -19.34
N ALA A 338 -22.50 -18.67 -20.12
CA ALA A 338 -21.43 -19.66 -20.17
C ALA A 338 -20.80 -19.83 -18.78
N ILE A 339 -20.57 -21.07 -18.36
CA ILE A 339 -20.11 -21.39 -17.00
C ILE A 339 -18.82 -20.65 -16.61
N LEU A 340 -17.87 -20.51 -17.54
CA LEU A 340 -16.63 -19.77 -17.30
C LEU A 340 -16.86 -18.27 -17.08
N ASN A 341 -17.83 -17.68 -17.79
CA ASN A 341 -18.22 -16.29 -17.57
C ASN A 341 -18.87 -16.12 -16.19
N VAL A 342 -19.80 -17.01 -15.84
CA VAL A 342 -20.50 -16.97 -14.54
C VAL A 342 -19.52 -17.15 -13.39
N ILE A 343 -18.58 -18.10 -13.45
CA ILE A 343 -17.54 -18.30 -12.42
C ILE A 343 -16.71 -17.02 -12.23
N GLY A 344 -16.27 -16.38 -13.31
CA GLY A 344 -15.53 -15.12 -13.26
C GLY A 344 -16.33 -14.00 -12.61
N LEU A 345 -17.61 -13.85 -12.98
CA LEU A 345 -18.52 -12.87 -12.39
C LEU A 345 -18.83 -13.16 -10.93
N THR A 346 -18.96 -14.43 -10.53
CA THR A 346 -19.15 -14.83 -9.12
C THR A 346 -17.94 -14.44 -8.28
N LEU A 347 -16.72 -14.75 -8.74
CA LEU A 347 -15.50 -14.35 -8.04
C LEU A 347 -15.39 -12.82 -7.93
N SER A 348 -15.64 -12.11 -9.03
CA SER A 348 -15.65 -10.63 -9.04
C SER A 348 -16.67 -10.05 -8.06
N SER A 349 -17.88 -10.63 -8.02
CA SER A 349 -18.95 -10.21 -7.10
C SER A 349 -18.58 -10.49 -5.64
N MET A 350 -17.99 -11.65 -5.33
CA MET A 350 -17.51 -11.98 -3.99
C MET A 350 -16.42 -11.01 -3.54
N LEU A 351 -15.42 -10.76 -4.37
CA LEU A 351 -14.33 -9.81 -4.06
C LEU A 351 -14.87 -8.38 -3.85
N SER A 352 -15.75 -7.93 -4.74
CA SER A 352 -16.36 -6.60 -4.64
C SER A 352 -17.21 -6.46 -3.38
N GLN A 353 -17.98 -7.48 -3.02
CA GLN A 353 -18.78 -7.50 -1.81
C GLN A 353 -17.93 -7.55 -0.53
N MET A 354 -16.83 -8.31 -0.54
CA MET A 354 -15.90 -8.38 0.60
C MET A 354 -15.20 -7.03 0.86
N ARG A 355 -14.83 -6.31 -0.21
CA ARG A 355 -14.22 -4.98 -0.14
C ARG A 355 -15.22 -3.86 0.14
N SER A 356 -16.51 -4.09 -0.11
CA SER A 356 -17.56 -3.11 0.16
C SER A 356 -17.66 -2.83 1.65
N LYS A 357 -17.64 -1.55 2.01
CA LYS A 357 -17.75 -1.08 3.39
C LYS A 357 -19.09 -0.40 3.59
N ALA A 358 -19.74 -0.71 4.69
CA ALA A 358 -20.86 0.08 5.20
C ALA A 358 -20.32 1.42 5.75
N VAL A 359 -19.88 2.31 4.87
CA VAL A 359 -19.60 3.71 5.25
C VAL A 359 -20.95 4.36 5.54
N ASN A 360 -20.99 5.30 6.49
CA ASN A 360 -22.12 6.22 6.57
C ASN A 360 -22.10 7.04 5.27
N ILE A 361 -22.79 6.57 4.23
CA ILE A 361 -22.77 7.13 2.86
C ILE A 361 -23.01 8.66 2.89
N LYS A 362 -23.76 9.12 3.90
CA LYS A 362 -24.03 10.54 4.18
C LYS A 362 -22.77 11.39 4.44
N ASP A 363 -21.73 10.84 5.09
CA ASP A 363 -20.50 11.57 5.42
C ASP A 363 -19.48 11.55 4.26
N ALA A 364 -19.62 10.61 3.32
CA ALA A 364 -18.72 10.44 2.18
C ALA A 364 -19.16 11.20 0.91
N MET A 365 -20.37 11.78 0.90
CA MET A 365 -20.95 12.51 -0.23
C MET A 365 -20.85 14.04 -0.08
N ASP A 366 -20.18 14.54 0.95
CA ASP A 366 -19.96 15.97 1.17
C ASP A 366 -18.57 16.36 0.64
N ASP A 367 -18.53 17.20 -0.40
CA ASP A 367 -17.29 17.71 -1.01
C ASP A 367 -16.50 18.63 -0.06
N ASP A 368 -17.12 19.11 1.03
CA ASP A 368 -16.49 19.96 2.06
C ASP A 368 -15.95 19.16 3.27
N CYS A 369 -15.79 17.84 3.14
CA CYS A 369 -15.37 16.95 4.23
C CYS A 369 -13.87 17.08 4.56
N ALA A 370 -13.54 17.70 5.70
CA ALA A 370 -12.15 17.89 6.17
C ALA A 370 -11.46 16.60 6.65
N GLY A 371 -12.25 15.57 6.96
CA GLY A 371 -11.80 14.35 7.64
C GLY A 371 -11.05 13.37 6.75
N GLN A 372 -11.01 13.59 5.44
CA GLN A 372 -10.38 12.63 4.52
C GLN A 372 -9.81 13.31 3.28
N TYR A 373 -8.67 12.83 2.85
CA TYR A 373 -8.03 13.24 1.61
C TYR A 373 -7.50 12.04 0.84
N LEU A 374 -7.34 12.22 -0.47
CA LEU A 374 -6.93 11.18 -1.39
C LEU A 374 -5.85 11.67 -2.35
N ILE A 375 -4.73 10.97 -2.40
CA ILE A 375 -3.69 11.11 -3.42
C ILE A 375 -3.82 9.94 -4.39
N THR A 376 -4.16 10.25 -5.64
CA THR A 376 -4.21 9.28 -6.76
C THR A 376 -3.28 9.72 -7.88
N PRO A 377 -2.78 8.78 -8.70
CA PRO A 377 -1.94 9.13 -9.83
C PRO A 377 -2.66 10.05 -10.79
N SER A 378 -1.97 11.10 -11.24
CA SER A 378 -2.44 11.98 -12.29
C SER A 378 -1.28 12.50 -13.13
N ARG A 379 -1.41 12.45 -14.45
CA ARG A 379 -0.43 13.06 -15.36
C ARG A 379 -1.11 13.71 -16.55
N ARG A 380 -0.54 14.82 -17.01
CA ARG A 380 -0.95 15.48 -18.24
C ARG A 380 -0.28 14.85 -19.44
N VAL A 381 -1.04 14.62 -20.50
CA VAL A 381 -0.54 14.09 -21.77
C VAL A 381 -0.99 14.98 -22.91
N ASP A 382 -0.03 15.43 -23.71
CA ASP A 382 -0.33 16.17 -24.94
C ASP A 382 -0.73 15.21 -26.05
N THR A 383 -1.88 15.47 -26.67
CA THR A 383 -2.42 14.71 -27.79
C THR A 383 -1.86 15.25 -29.11
N PRO A 384 -1.79 14.42 -30.17
CA PRO A 384 -1.24 14.84 -31.46
C PRO A 384 -1.95 16.04 -32.12
N ASP A 385 -3.20 16.33 -31.74
CA ASP A 385 -3.97 17.51 -32.18
C ASP A 385 -3.66 18.78 -31.37
N GLY A 386 -2.62 18.76 -30.52
CA GLY A 386 -2.15 19.91 -29.75
C GLY A 386 -3.00 20.23 -28.53
N LYS A 387 -3.89 19.33 -28.12
CA LYS A 387 -4.64 19.44 -26.85
C LYS A 387 -3.88 18.71 -25.74
N SER A 388 -4.20 19.01 -24.49
CA SER A 388 -3.68 18.25 -23.35
C SER A 388 -4.85 17.60 -22.62
N THR A 389 -4.72 16.32 -22.27
CA THR A 389 -5.68 15.60 -21.43
C THR A 389 -5.00 15.15 -20.14
N ASP A 390 -5.75 15.17 -19.05
CA ASP A 390 -5.30 14.57 -17.79
C ASP A 390 -5.70 13.09 -17.78
N LEU A 391 -4.72 12.22 -17.55
CA LEU A 391 -4.94 10.82 -17.21
C LEU A 391 -4.92 10.70 -15.69
N THR A 392 -5.77 9.84 -15.14
CA THR A 392 -5.88 9.61 -13.69
C THR A 392 -5.89 8.12 -13.36
N GLY A 393 -5.59 7.79 -12.10
CA GLY A 393 -5.60 6.43 -11.58
C GLY A 393 -4.65 5.50 -12.33
N GLU A 394 -5.08 4.25 -12.54
CA GLU A 394 -4.26 3.20 -13.17
C GLU A 394 -3.78 3.53 -14.60
N GLN A 395 -4.42 4.46 -15.29
CA GLN A 395 -4.04 4.88 -16.65
C GLN A 395 -2.93 5.95 -16.65
N ALA A 396 -2.72 6.63 -15.53
CA ALA A 396 -1.67 7.63 -15.40
C ALA A 396 -0.29 6.99 -15.16
N ILE A 397 -0.25 5.72 -14.73
CA ILE A 397 0.98 5.01 -14.33
C ILE A 397 1.31 3.84 -15.25
N ALA A 398 2.61 3.55 -15.38
CA ALA A 398 3.11 2.47 -16.23
C ALA A 398 2.93 1.09 -15.59
N CYS A 399 2.98 1.00 -14.25
CA CYS A 399 2.70 -0.22 -13.50
C CYS A 399 1.21 -0.59 -13.45
N GLY A 400 0.31 0.23 -14.00
CA GLY A 400 -1.14 -0.03 -13.98
C GLY A 400 -1.63 -1.13 -14.92
N ALA A 401 -0.85 -1.48 -15.94
CA ALA A 401 -1.14 -2.63 -16.79
C ALA A 401 -0.93 -3.96 -16.04
N LEU A 402 -1.52 -5.03 -16.58
CA LEU A 402 -1.56 -6.38 -16.04
C LEU A 402 -2.14 -6.43 -14.63
N SER A 403 -3.20 -5.64 -14.40
CA SER A 403 -3.81 -5.48 -13.06
C SER A 403 -2.77 -5.15 -11.98
N GLY A 404 -1.78 -4.32 -12.32
CA GLY A 404 -0.70 -3.96 -11.40
C GLY A 404 0.58 -4.78 -11.51
N PHE A 405 0.68 -5.77 -12.41
CA PHE A 405 1.89 -6.60 -12.57
C PHE A 405 2.88 -6.09 -13.63
N SER A 406 2.53 -5.10 -14.45
CA SER A 406 3.41 -4.64 -15.53
C SER A 406 4.73 -4.07 -15.03
N GLY A 407 4.78 -3.54 -13.80
CA GLY A 407 6.02 -3.04 -13.20
C GLY A 407 7.10 -4.10 -13.05
N PHE A 408 6.79 -5.40 -13.08
CA PHE A 408 7.82 -6.45 -13.08
C PHE A 408 8.49 -6.66 -14.45
N LEU A 409 7.86 -6.21 -15.54
CA LEU A 409 8.37 -6.39 -16.90
C LEU A 409 9.58 -5.51 -17.21
N ASN A 410 9.62 -4.30 -16.64
CA ASN A 410 10.70 -3.34 -16.87
C ASN A 410 10.86 -2.37 -15.69
N LYS A 411 12.11 -2.15 -15.26
CA LYS A 411 12.44 -1.20 -14.17
C LYS A 411 12.01 0.24 -14.49
N GLU A 412 12.09 0.68 -15.75
CA GLU A 412 11.69 2.03 -16.16
C GLU A 412 10.22 2.35 -15.84
N PHE A 413 9.34 1.35 -15.78
CA PHE A 413 7.93 1.56 -15.39
C PHE A 413 7.85 1.98 -13.92
N ARG A 414 8.64 1.32 -13.07
CA ARG A 414 8.71 1.60 -11.63
C ARG A 414 9.43 2.93 -11.37
N VAL A 415 10.45 3.25 -12.16
CA VAL A 415 11.14 4.56 -12.13
C VAL A 415 10.15 5.68 -12.43
N HIS A 416 9.41 5.56 -13.54
CA HIS A 416 8.37 6.53 -13.91
C HIS A 416 7.38 6.75 -12.76
N ASP A 417 6.81 5.66 -12.25
CA ASP A 417 5.74 5.74 -11.26
C ASP A 417 6.20 6.29 -9.92
N PHE A 418 7.45 6.00 -9.50
CA PHE A 418 8.05 6.60 -8.31
C PHE A 418 8.17 8.12 -8.43
N PHE A 419 8.70 8.62 -9.55
CA PHE A 419 8.79 10.07 -9.76
C PHE A 419 7.42 10.71 -9.93
N LEU A 420 6.44 10.00 -10.51
CA LEU A 420 5.07 10.48 -10.57
C LEU A 420 4.43 10.57 -9.19
N GLY A 421 4.67 9.60 -8.31
CA GLY A 421 4.25 9.65 -6.91
C GLY A 421 4.80 10.85 -6.17
N ARG A 422 6.12 11.12 -6.31
CA ARG A 422 6.75 12.32 -5.76
C ARG A 422 6.11 13.60 -6.30
N HIS A 423 5.91 13.68 -7.63
CA HIS A 423 5.32 14.84 -8.29
C HIS A 423 3.86 15.08 -7.90
N ASN A 424 3.03 14.04 -7.83
CA ASN A 424 1.65 14.16 -7.41
C ASN A 424 1.54 14.54 -5.94
N CYS A 425 2.42 14.03 -5.07
CA CYS A 425 2.46 14.47 -3.66
C CYS A 425 2.83 15.96 -3.54
N LYS A 426 3.82 16.45 -4.31
CA LYS A 426 4.18 17.88 -4.40
C LYS A 426 2.97 18.77 -4.69
N ILE A 427 2.26 18.48 -5.79
CA ILE A 427 1.08 19.23 -6.20
C ILE A 427 -0.04 19.10 -5.16
N PHE A 428 -0.26 17.89 -4.67
CA PHE A 428 -1.29 17.61 -3.67
C PHE A 428 -1.10 18.44 -2.39
N LEU A 429 0.12 18.48 -1.83
CA LEU A 429 0.40 19.28 -0.63
C LEU A 429 0.26 20.78 -0.88
N ARG A 430 0.65 21.27 -2.07
CA ARG A 430 0.52 22.68 -2.44
C ARG A 430 -0.94 23.13 -2.58
N ASP A 431 -1.77 22.32 -3.24
CA ASP A 431 -3.03 22.80 -3.79
C ASP A 431 -4.29 22.16 -3.18
N TYR A 432 -4.17 20.94 -2.66
CA TYR A 432 -5.32 20.12 -2.27
C TYR A 432 -5.32 19.78 -0.78
N PHE A 433 -4.16 19.55 -0.16
CA PHE A 433 -4.03 19.34 1.28
C PHE A 433 -4.02 20.67 2.03
N THR A 434 -5.16 21.33 2.01
CA THR A 434 -5.29 22.73 2.40
C THR A 434 -6.45 22.95 3.36
N ILE A 435 -6.38 24.04 4.13
CA ILE A 435 -7.47 24.57 4.93
C ILE A 435 -8.10 25.79 4.22
N PRO A 436 -9.43 25.84 4.04
CA PRO A 436 -10.10 27.00 3.44
C PRO A 436 -9.87 28.29 4.24
N ALA A 437 -9.77 29.43 3.56
CA ALA A 437 -9.51 30.73 4.20
C ALA A 437 -10.48 31.08 5.34
N LYS A 438 -11.77 30.71 5.19
CA LYS A 438 -12.80 30.91 6.23
C LYS A 438 -12.51 30.14 7.51
N ALA A 439 -11.97 28.94 7.38
CA ALA A 439 -11.64 28.07 8.50
C ALA A 439 -10.26 28.40 9.10
N LEU A 440 -9.34 28.97 8.31
CA LEU A 440 -8.01 29.36 8.77
C LEU A 440 -8.06 30.27 10.02
N THR A 441 -9.02 31.20 10.07
CA THR A 441 -9.15 32.15 11.20
C THR A 441 -9.96 31.59 12.38
N THR A 442 -10.59 30.43 12.22
CA THR A 442 -11.49 29.83 13.19
C THR A 442 -10.90 28.59 13.85
N ASN A 443 -10.24 27.73 13.07
CA ASN A 443 -9.58 26.53 13.58
C ASN A 443 -8.35 26.93 14.41
N PRO A 444 -8.29 26.63 15.72
CA PRO A 444 -7.23 27.12 16.59
C PRO A 444 -5.82 26.72 16.14
N ILE A 445 -5.63 25.49 15.65
CA ILE A 445 -4.32 24.99 15.17
C ILE A 445 -3.77 25.89 14.08
N PHE A 446 -4.59 26.13 13.05
CA PHE A 446 -4.15 26.85 11.86
C PHE A 446 -4.18 28.36 12.04
N LYS A 447 -5.12 28.87 12.85
CA LYS A 447 -5.16 30.28 13.24
C LYS A 447 -3.86 30.69 13.91
N ASP A 448 -3.42 29.91 14.90
CA ASP A 448 -2.19 30.18 15.64
C ASP A 448 -0.96 29.87 14.77
N GLY A 449 -1.00 28.77 14.00
CA GLY A 449 0.05 28.37 13.07
C GLY A 449 0.37 29.44 12.02
N TYR A 450 -0.65 30.08 11.47
CA TYR A 450 -0.53 31.09 10.41
C TYR A 450 -0.45 32.53 10.90
N ALA A 451 -0.50 32.80 12.21
CA ALA A 451 -0.58 34.15 12.76
C ALA A 451 0.52 35.10 12.26
N ASN A 452 1.72 34.58 11.98
CA ASN A 452 2.87 35.33 11.47
C ASN A 452 3.37 34.82 10.10
N ALA A 453 2.57 34.03 9.40
CA ALA A 453 2.95 33.45 8.11
C ALA A 453 2.70 34.42 6.95
N ASP A 454 3.54 34.36 5.91
CA ASP A 454 3.26 34.99 4.62
C ASP A 454 2.19 34.17 3.90
N LEU A 455 0.95 34.64 4.01
CA LEU A 455 -0.22 33.99 3.40
C LEU A 455 -0.06 33.79 1.89
N ALA A 456 0.56 34.74 1.18
CA ALA A 456 0.71 34.64 -0.28
C ALA A 456 1.65 33.50 -0.67
N ARG A 457 2.68 33.22 0.14
CA ARG A 457 3.66 32.17 -0.11
C ARG A 457 3.08 30.76 0.00
N PHE A 458 2.10 30.55 0.87
CA PHE A 458 1.54 29.22 1.18
C PHE A 458 0.06 29.08 0.81
N LYS A 459 -0.42 29.93 -0.09
CA LYS A 459 -1.75 29.85 -0.68
C LYS A 459 -1.79 28.77 -1.78
N SER A 460 -2.89 28.04 -1.88
CA SER A 460 -3.17 27.13 -3.01
C SER A 460 -3.19 27.90 -4.33
N THR A 461 -2.73 27.27 -5.42
CA THR A 461 -2.89 27.86 -6.77
C THR A 461 -4.29 27.64 -7.34
N GLN A 462 -5.10 26.78 -6.69
CA GLN A 462 -6.39 26.35 -7.21
C GLN A 462 -7.57 27.10 -6.61
N ASN A 463 -7.49 27.55 -5.36
CA ASN A 463 -8.59 28.22 -4.68
C ASN A 463 -8.11 29.06 -3.46
N ASP A 464 -9.05 29.66 -2.72
CA ASP A 464 -8.76 30.47 -1.53
C ASP A 464 -8.56 29.61 -0.28
N SER A 465 -7.47 28.85 -0.27
CA SER A 465 -7.07 27.97 0.83
C SER A 465 -5.56 28.01 1.06
N TYR A 466 -5.11 27.46 2.19
CA TYR A 466 -3.72 27.51 2.65
C TYR A 466 -3.19 26.13 3.02
N GLN A 467 -1.92 25.87 2.73
CA GLN A 467 -1.29 24.55 2.85
C GLN A 467 -1.22 24.00 4.29
N ILE A 468 -1.76 22.80 4.54
CA ILE A 468 -1.63 22.16 5.87
C ILE A 468 -0.19 21.73 6.13
N ILE A 469 0.49 21.20 5.10
CA ILE A 469 1.94 20.93 5.12
C ILE A 469 2.59 21.84 4.07
N PRO A 470 3.32 22.89 4.50
CA PRO A 470 3.98 23.84 3.62
C PRO A 470 4.97 23.19 2.64
N VAL A 471 4.86 23.57 1.36
CA VAL A 471 5.82 23.25 0.30
C VAL A 471 6.61 24.52 -0.04
N PHE A 472 7.95 24.40 -0.02
CA PHE A 472 8.86 25.53 -0.23
C PHE A 472 9.25 25.74 -1.70
N GLU A 473 9.02 24.73 -2.54
CA GLU A 473 9.28 24.76 -3.98
C GLU A 473 8.14 25.47 -4.72
N GLN A 474 8.44 26.54 -5.47
CA GLN A 474 7.42 27.29 -6.21
C GLN A 474 7.15 26.75 -7.62
N ASP A 475 8.20 26.34 -8.36
CA ASP A 475 8.08 25.84 -9.73
C ASP A 475 8.12 24.30 -9.75
N ILE A 476 6.97 23.68 -9.48
CA ILE A 476 6.84 22.22 -9.47
C ILE A 476 6.61 21.73 -10.90
N LYS A 477 7.63 21.08 -11.48
CA LYS A 477 7.55 20.41 -12.78
C LYS A 477 7.79 18.92 -12.63
N PHE A 478 7.13 18.12 -13.47
CA PHE A 478 7.49 16.71 -13.60
C PHE A 478 8.90 16.64 -14.23
N PRO A 479 9.80 15.79 -13.72
CA PRO A 479 11.14 15.65 -14.29
C PRO A 479 11.09 15.23 -15.76
N ASP A 480 11.95 15.83 -16.59
CA ASP A 480 12.14 15.40 -17.99
C ASP A 480 12.96 14.10 -18.02
N ILE A 481 12.26 12.97 -17.88
CA ILE A 481 12.85 11.63 -17.92
C ILE A 481 12.88 11.15 -19.37
N LYS A 482 14.07 10.84 -19.88
CA LYS A 482 14.25 10.18 -21.19
C LYS A 482 14.43 8.69 -20.98
N PHE A 483 13.39 7.92 -21.27
CA PHE A 483 13.43 6.46 -21.19
C PHE A 483 14.21 5.85 -22.35
N SER A 484 14.50 4.56 -22.25
CA SER A 484 15.15 3.76 -23.31
C SER A 484 14.41 3.79 -24.66
N SER A 485 13.11 4.13 -24.64
CA SER A 485 12.27 4.39 -25.81
C SER A 485 12.67 5.64 -26.61
N GLY A 486 13.42 6.57 -26.00
CA GLY A 486 13.69 7.90 -26.52
C GLY A 486 12.55 8.90 -26.28
N THR A 487 11.51 8.51 -25.55
CA THR A 487 10.35 9.37 -25.22
C THR A 487 10.24 9.57 -23.70
N ASN A 488 9.31 10.43 -23.28
CA ASN A 488 8.96 10.68 -21.88
C ASN A 488 7.93 9.68 -21.32
N TRP A 489 7.65 8.60 -22.05
CA TRP A 489 6.82 7.48 -21.62
C TRP A 489 7.62 6.19 -21.83
N PRO A 490 7.67 5.26 -20.86
CA PRO A 490 8.53 4.08 -20.97
C PRO A 490 7.92 3.02 -21.90
N THR A 491 7.84 3.31 -23.20
CA THR A 491 7.31 2.39 -24.21
C THR A 491 8.36 1.34 -24.60
N LEU A 492 7.96 0.07 -24.59
CA LEU A 492 8.79 -1.06 -24.99
C LEU A 492 8.62 -1.39 -26.48
N LYS A 493 9.47 -2.28 -27.00
CA LYS A 493 9.30 -2.92 -28.32
C LYS A 493 8.72 -4.32 -28.12
N GLU A 494 8.01 -4.84 -29.12
CA GLU A 494 7.44 -6.20 -29.02
C GLU A 494 8.50 -7.27 -28.69
N LYS A 495 9.71 -7.12 -29.24
CA LYS A 495 10.85 -8.02 -28.96
C LYS A 495 11.25 -8.08 -27.48
N ASP A 496 11.03 -6.98 -26.73
CA ASP A 496 11.36 -6.89 -25.30
C ASP A 496 10.37 -7.71 -24.46
N ILE A 497 9.19 -8.00 -25.03
CA ILE A 497 8.20 -8.92 -24.46
C ILE A 497 8.42 -10.33 -24.97
N ASP A 498 8.67 -10.51 -26.27
CA ASP A 498 8.84 -11.85 -26.89
C ASP A 498 9.95 -12.68 -26.24
N ARG A 499 10.99 -12.03 -25.70
CA ARG A 499 12.06 -12.68 -24.95
C ARG A 499 11.56 -13.53 -23.76
N PHE A 500 10.42 -13.19 -23.16
CA PHE A 500 9.86 -13.93 -22.02
C PHE A 500 9.15 -15.24 -22.42
N SER A 501 8.86 -15.45 -23.71
CA SER A 501 8.08 -16.58 -24.19
C SER A 501 8.67 -17.94 -23.78
N SER A 502 10.01 -18.09 -23.83
CA SER A 502 10.67 -19.33 -23.43
C SER A 502 10.52 -19.59 -21.92
N GLY A 503 10.88 -18.61 -21.08
CA GLY A 503 10.77 -18.76 -19.63
C GLY A 503 9.33 -19.01 -19.18
N LEU A 504 8.36 -18.36 -19.82
CA LEU A 504 6.95 -18.58 -19.56
C LEU A 504 6.51 -20.01 -19.92
N LYS A 505 6.92 -20.49 -21.09
CA LYS A 505 6.65 -21.86 -21.54
C LYS A 505 7.25 -22.89 -20.58
N ASP A 506 8.48 -22.68 -20.14
CA ASP A 506 9.20 -23.57 -19.22
C ASP A 506 8.51 -23.61 -17.85
N ARG A 507 8.08 -22.44 -17.36
CA ARG A 507 7.33 -22.35 -16.10
C ARG A 507 5.97 -23.03 -16.17
N ILE A 508 5.17 -22.75 -17.21
CA ILE A 508 3.86 -23.40 -17.41
C ILE A 508 4.02 -24.92 -17.50
N GLN A 509 5.02 -25.38 -18.26
CA GLN A 509 5.33 -26.81 -18.35
C GLN A 509 5.62 -27.41 -16.98
N THR A 510 6.49 -26.76 -16.21
CA THR A 510 6.91 -27.24 -14.89
C THR A 510 5.75 -27.27 -13.90
N ILE A 511 4.89 -26.25 -13.91
CA ILE A 511 3.65 -26.22 -13.13
C ILE A 511 2.74 -27.40 -13.52
N MET A 512 2.45 -27.58 -14.81
CA MET A 512 1.60 -28.68 -15.29
C MET A 512 2.13 -30.07 -14.91
N LEU A 513 3.46 -30.24 -14.78
CA LEU A 513 4.08 -31.49 -14.38
C LEU A 513 4.02 -31.76 -12.87
N ASN A 514 3.86 -30.71 -12.04
CA ASN A 514 3.96 -30.79 -10.58
C ASN A 514 2.64 -30.48 -9.83
N VAL A 515 1.61 -29.91 -10.45
CA VAL A 515 0.30 -29.65 -9.81
C VAL A 515 -0.52 -30.94 -9.60
N ALA A 516 -0.25 -31.97 -10.39
CA ALA A 516 -1.10 -33.14 -10.44
C ALA A 516 -0.36 -34.37 -9.88
N ASP A 517 -0.84 -34.88 -8.75
CA ASP A 517 -0.48 -36.19 -8.17
C ASP A 517 -1.06 -37.32 -9.04
N LEU A 518 -0.68 -37.32 -10.31
CA LEU A 518 -1.15 -38.27 -11.31
C LEU A 518 -0.30 -39.53 -11.18
N GLY A 519 -0.96 -40.65 -10.91
CA GLY A 519 -0.35 -41.97 -10.97
C GLY A 519 0.39 -42.22 -12.29
N TRP A 520 1.35 -43.14 -12.29
CA TRP A 520 2.24 -43.38 -13.44
C TRP A 520 1.49 -43.68 -14.76
N LEU A 521 0.32 -44.32 -14.67
CA LEU A 521 -0.57 -44.60 -15.80
C LEU A 521 -1.26 -43.35 -16.37
N THR A 522 -1.67 -42.39 -15.52
CA THR A 522 -2.30 -41.13 -15.97
C THR A 522 -1.27 -40.09 -16.43
N LYS A 523 -0.03 -40.14 -15.91
CA LYS A 523 1.12 -39.41 -16.47
C LYS A 523 1.44 -39.82 -17.90
N SER A 524 1.22 -41.09 -18.24
CA SER A 524 1.46 -41.68 -19.56
C SER A 524 0.29 -41.47 -20.54
N LEU A 525 -0.95 -41.48 -20.04
CA LEU A 525 -2.18 -41.30 -20.84
C LEU A 525 -2.48 -39.83 -21.20
N LEU A 526 -1.97 -38.86 -20.44
CA LEU A 526 -1.90 -37.46 -20.88
C LEU A 526 -0.81 -37.33 -21.94
N TRP A 527 -1.19 -37.61 -23.18
CA TRP A 527 -0.36 -37.55 -24.39
C TRP A 527 0.69 -36.44 -24.32
N ILE A 528 1.97 -36.81 -24.44
CA ILE A 528 3.10 -35.88 -24.52
C ILE A 528 2.83 -34.80 -25.58
N GLY A 529 2.22 -35.17 -26.71
CA GLY A 529 1.78 -34.23 -27.74
C GLY A 529 0.69 -33.25 -27.29
N ALA A 530 -0.35 -33.70 -26.59
CA ALA A 530 -1.43 -32.85 -26.09
C ALA A 530 -0.94 -31.85 -25.03
N LYS A 531 -0.01 -32.25 -24.16
CA LYS A 531 0.65 -31.35 -23.19
C LYS A 531 1.53 -30.31 -23.87
N VAL A 532 2.31 -30.69 -24.88
CA VAL A 532 3.16 -29.74 -25.63
C VAL A 532 2.30 -28.74 -26.41
N ILE A 533 1.21 -29.21 -27.05
CA ILE A 533 0.26 -28.36 -27.76
C ILE A 533 -0.45 -27.42 -26.77
N LEU A 534 -0.97 -27.94 -25.66
CA LEU A 534 -1.65 -27.14 -24.64
C LEU A 534 -0.72 -26.09 -24.01
N ASN A 535 0.50 -26.47 -23.64
CA ASN A 535 1.50 -25.54 -23.10
C ASN A 535 1.78 -24.40 -24.10
N ARG A 536 2.01 -24.72 -25.38
CA ARG A 536 2.21 -23.72 -26.43
C ARG A 536 0.99 -22.81 -26.60
N MET A 537 -0.22 -23.37 -26.59
CA MET A 537 -1.46 -22.59 -26.70
C MET A 537 -1.65 -21.64 -25.52
N VAL A 538 -1.44 -22.11 -24.29
CA VAL A 538 -1.55 -21.29 -23.06
C VAL A 538 -0.49 -20.19 -23.06
N THR A 539 0.77 -20.54 -23.36
CA THR A 539 1.87 -19.58 -23.48
C THR A 539 1.53 -18.48 -24.50
N ASN A 540 1.15 -18.86 -25.72
CA ASN A 540 0.79 -17.90 -26.76
C ASN A 540 -0.37 -17.00 -26.34
N LYS A 541 -1.39 -17.56 -25.68
CA LYS A 541 -2.53 -16.78 -25.20
C LYS A 541 -2.12 -15.75 -24.14
N ILE A 542 -1.27 -16.13 -23.18
CA ILE A 542 -0.75 -15.20 -22.17
C ILE A 542 0.10 -14.11 -22.83
N MET A 543 0.97 -14.47 -23.78
CA MET A 543 1.79 -13.50 -24.52
C MET A 543 0.93 -12.48 -25.29
N VAL A 544 -0.16 -12.95 -25.92
CA VAL A 544 -1.13 -12.07 -26.59
C VAL A 544 -1.79 -11.12 -25.60
N VAL A 545 -2.28 -11.62 -24.47
CA VAL A 545 -2.91 -10.80 -23.43
C VAL A 545 -1.94 -9.74 -22.90
N ILE A 546 -0.70 -10.11 -22.60
CA ILE A 546 0.36 -9.18 -22.17
C ILE A 546 0.53 -8.06 -23.22
N LYS A 547 0.68 -8.43 -24.50
CA LYS A 547 0.88 -7.44 -25.57
C LYS A 547 -0.35 -6.53 -25.75
N GLU A 548 -1.56 -7.07 -25.76
CA GLU A 548 -2.81 -6.31 -25.91
C GLU A 548 -3.02 -5.31 -24.77
N GLU A 549 -2.72 -5.73 -23.55
CA GLU A 549 -2.82 -4.87 -22.38
C GLU A 549 -1.78 -3.76 -22.41
N LEU A 550 -0.51 -4.07 -22.70
CA LEU A 550 0.51 -3.03 -22.86
C LEU A 550 0.18 -2.04 -23.98
N LYS A 551 -0.45 -2.49 -25.09
CA LYS A 551 -0.94 -1.58 -26.15
C LYS A 551 -2.05 -0.66 -25.66
N THR A 552 -2.96 -1.17 -24.83
CA THR A 552 -4.03 -0.37 -24.21
C THR A 552 -3.47 0.74 -23.31
N TRP A 553 -2.35 0.47 -22.61
CA TRP A 553 -1.62 1.45 -21.79
C TRP A 553 -0.55 2.25 -22.58
N LYS A 554 -0.47 2.09 -23.91
CA LYS A 554 0.54 2.72 -24.78
C LYS A 554 2.00 2.42 -24.35
N LEU A 555 2.21 1.31 -23.64
CA LEU A 555 3.51 0.77 -23.25
C LEU A 555 4.10 -0.15 -24.33
N LEU A 556 3.30 -0.48 -25.35
CA LEU A 556 3.73 -1.01 -26.64
C LEU A 556 3.10 -0.18 -27.77
N PRO A 557 3.77 -0.06 -28.93
CA PRO A 557 3.24 0.63 -30.11
C PRO A 557 2.06 -0.09 -30.77
#